data_AF-A0A7K1GEH1-F1
#
_entry.id   AF-A0A7K1GEH1-F1
#
_cell.length_a   1.000
_cell.length_b   1.000
_cell.length_c   1.000
_cell.angle_alpha   90.00
_cell.angle_beta   90.00
_cell.angle_gamma   90.00
#
_symmetry.space_group_name_H-M   'P 1'
#
loop_
_entity.id
_entity.type
_entity.pdbx_description
1 polymer ?
#
loop_
_entity_poly.entity_id
_entity_poly.type
_entity_poly.pdbx_seq_one_letter_code
_entity_poly.pdbx_strand_id
1 'polypeptide(L)'
;MATYKKRGYKPKTKKEKEEIAEENSATAEVFNTLDEGASKTEEWFVKNQNYIIGVIAAIALVVLGYLGYDKFIAEPQQKEAMNDMYQAKKYFEEATNGVASDSLYTMALNGGEGKYGMLDIIDQYGGTPAANLANYYAGMAYLNLKDYQNAVTYLGNFSSDDKMLGPIAKGGIGDAFVQLEQLPEALEYYEKAFKANINEFTTPMYLLKAARVAIDLGENSKALDYLNRIKSEFSSSTEATQVDVLIGKVEASL
;
A
#
# COMPACT_ATOMS: atom_id res chain seq x y z
N MET A 1 -91.11 37.09 43.51
CA MET A 1 -89.87 37.72 42.99
C MET A 1 -88.79 36.66 42.91
N ALA A 2 -88.31 36.35 41.70
CA ALA A 2 -87.23 35.40 41.44
C ALA A 2 -85.88 36.10 41.49
N THR A 3 -84.86 35.47 42.07
CA THR A 3 -83.46 35.87 41.87
C THR A 3 -82.58 34.64 41.62
N TYR A 4 -82.03 34.62 40.41
CA TYR A 4 -81.15 33.62 39.83
C TYR A 4 -79.69 33.93 40.24
N LYS A 5 -79.04 33.08 41.03
CA LYS A 5 -77.60 33.20 41.32
C LYS A 5 -76.79 32.40 40.30
N LYS A 6 -76.37 33.06 39.22
CA LYS A 6 -75.32 32.58 38.30
C LYS A 6 -73.98 32.48 39.06
N ARG A 7 -73.43 31.27 39.18
CA ARG A 7 -72.02 31.06 39.59
C ARG A 7 -71.12 31.52 38.44
N GLY A 8 -70.44 32.65 38.62
CA GLY A 8 -69.47 33.18 37.67
C GLY A 8 -68.20 32.32 37.66
N TYR A 9 -67.92 31.72 36.51
CA TYR A 9 -66.62 31.15 36.16
C TYR A 9 -65.61 32.31 36.13
N LYS A 10 -64.66 32.36 37.07
CA LYS A 10 -63.57 33.35 37.00
C LYS A 10 -62.63 32.95 35.86
N PRO A 11 -62.28 33.85 34.93
CA PRO A 11 -61.26 33.57 33.93
C PRO A 11 -59.90 33.44 34.64
N LYS A 12 -59.13 32.38 34.30
CA LYS A 12 -57.75 32.22 34.75
C LYS A 12 -56.91 33.44 34.41
N THR A 13 -56.12 33.90 35.36
CA THR A 13 -55.24 35.08 35.28
C THR A 13 -54.16 34.90 34.22
N LYS A 14 -53.73 35.99 33.55
CA LYS A 14 -52.68 35.97 32.49
C LYS A 14 -51.42 35.20 32.90
N LYS A 15 -50.95 35.39 34.14
CA LYS A 15 -49.77 34.68 34.68
C LYS A 15 -49.91 33.16 34.69
N GLU A 16 -51.09 32.65 35.04
CA GLU A 16 -51.37 31.21 35.08
C GLU A 16 -51.52 30.61 33.66
N LYS A 17 -51.78 31.45 32.65
CA LYS A 17 -51.77 31.02 31.23
C LYS A 17 -50.39 31.11 30.60
N GLU A 18 -49.54 32.03 31.05
CA GLU A 18 -48.15 32.18 30.60
C GLU A 18 -47.27 31.07 31.19
N GLU A 19 -47.38 30.74 32.48
CA GLU A 19 -46.64 29.61 33.09
C GLU A 19 -46.98 28.26 32.44
N ILE A 20 -48.26 27.96 32.19
CA ILE A 20 -48.69 26.68 31.56
C ILE A 20 -48.28 26.61 30.08
N ALA A 21 -48.16 27.75 29.40
CA ALA A 21 -47.71 27.82 28.00
C ALA A 21 -46.19 27.69 27.87
N GLU A 22 -45.41 28.16 28.84
CA GLU A 22 -43.97 27.87 28.93
C GLU A 22 -43.72 26.39 29.29
N GLU A 23 -44.50 25.80 30.21
CA GLU A 23 -44.34 24.40 30.65
C GLU A 23 -44.72 23.35 29.59
N ASN A 24 -45.59 23.68 28.62
CA ASN A 24 -46.09 22.74 27.58
C ASN A 24 -45.73 23.12 26.15
N SER A 25 -44.80 24.06 25.94
CA SER A 25 -44.37 24.44 24.59
C SER A 25 -43.25 23.51 24.11
N ALA A 26 -43.56 22.67 23.11
CA ALA A 26 -42.59 21.81 22.46
C ALA A 26 -41.38 22.58 21.89
N THR A 27 -41.54 23.87 21.55
CA THR A 27 -40.40 24.71 21.17
C THR A 27 -39.55 25.13 22.38
N ALA A 28 -40.13 25.39 23.54
CA ALA A 28 -39.36 25.70 24.76
C ALA A 28 -38.56 24.48 25.24
N GLU A 29 -39.14 23.27 25.18
CA GLU A 29 -38.43 22.02 25.49
C GLU A 29 -37.30 21.75 24.49
N VAL A 30 -37.51 22.00 23.18
CA VAL A 30 -36.45 21.89 22.17
C VAL A 30 -35.35 22.93 22.36
N PHE A 31 -35.69 24.20 22.67
CA PHE A 31 -34.68 25.22 22.97
C PHE A 31 -33.91 24.91 24.26
N ASN A 32 -34.60 24.47 25.32
CA ASN A 32 -33.95 24.07 26.56
C ASN A 32 -33.07 22.83 26.39
N THR A 33 -33.49 21.82 25.62
CA THR A 33 -32.65 20.62 25.36
C THR A 33 -31.44 20.92 24.46
N LEU A 34 -31.56 21.87 23.53
CA LEU A 34 -30.43 22.37 22.74
C LEU A 34 -29.45 23.18 23.60
N ASP A 35 -29.96 24.06 24.46
CA ASP A 35 -29.16 24.90 25.36
C ASP A 35 -28.51 24.07 26.49
N GLU A 36 -29.22 23.07 26.99
CA GLU A 36 -28.72 22.10 27.99
C GLU A 36 -27.69 21.13 27.39
N GLY A 37 -27.83 20.75 26.11
CA GLY A 37 -26.84 19.95 25.37
C GLY A 37 -25.56 20.73 25.04
N ALA A 38 -25.72 22.00 24.64
CA ALA A 38 -24.61 22.93 24.42
C ALA A 38 -23.85 23.21 25.72
N SER A 39 -24.55 23.58 26.80
CA SER A 39 -23.94 23.83 28.11
C SER A 39 -23.25 22.60 28.71
N LYS A 40 -23.80 21.38 28.55
CA LYS A 40 -23.11 20.13 28.99
C LYS A 40 -21.82 19.86 28.22
N THR A 41 -21.76 20.21 26.93
CA THR A 41 -20.56 20.06 26.11
C THR A 41 -19.52 21.13 26.44
N GLU A 42 -19.96 22.36 26.72
CA GLU A 42 -19.11 23.46 27.17
C GLU A 42 -18.55 23.22 28.57
N GLU A 43 -19.37 22.81 29.55
CA GLU A 43 -18.93 22.49 30.90
C GLU A 43 -17.94 21.31 30.91
N TRP A 44 -18.17 20.29 30.08
CA TRP A 44 -17.24 19.18 29.92
C TRP A 44 -15.91 19.65 29.30
N PHE A 45 -15.97 20.46 28.25
CA PHE A 45 -14.77 21.01 27.62
C PHE A 45 -13.98 21.89 28.59
N VAL A 46 -14.63 22.77 29.34
CA VAL A 46 -13.99 23.62 30.36
C VAL A 46 -13.40 22.77 31.48
N LYS A 47 -14.12 21.74 31.96
CA LYS A 47 -13.64 20.81 32.99
C LYS A 47 -12.41 20.01 32.55
N ASN A 48 -12.34 19.65 31.27
CA ASN A 48 -11.27 18.85 30.69
C ASN A 48 -10.25 19.67 29.87
N GLN A 49 -10.35 21.00 29.88
CA GLN A 49 -9.61 21.91 28.99
C GLN A 49 -8.10 21.70 29.06
N ASN A 50 -7.54 21.57 30.27
CA ASN A 50 -6.11 21.34 30.46
C ASN A 50 -5.65 19.99 29.88
N TYR A 51 -6.48 18.96 29.96
CA TYR A 51 -6.19 17.65 29.37
C TYR A 51 -6.28 17.72 27.84
N ILE A 52 -7.32 18.37 27.29
CA ILE A 52 -7.51 18.53 25.85
C ILE A 52 -6.35 19.34 25.25
N ILE A 53 -5.98 20.48 25.84
CA ILE A 53 -4.83 21.28 25.42
C ILE A 53 -3.54 20.47 25.54
N GLY A 54 -3.35 19.71 26.62
CA GLY A 54 -2.19 18.83 26.79
C GLY A 54 -2.08 17.78 25.68
N VAL A 55 -3.18 17.12 25.33
CA VAL A 55 -3.23 16.13 24.24
C VAL A 55 -2.98 16.78 22.88
N ILE A 56 -3.62 17.92 22.58
CA ILE A 56 -3.40 18.65 21.32
C ILE A 56 -1.95 19.11 21.21
N ALA A 57 -1.37 19.66 22.29
CA ALA A 57 0.03 20.08 22.32
C ALA A 57 0.98 18.89 22.13
N ALA A 58 0.69 17.73 22.74
CA ALA A 58 1.47 16.51 22.54
C ALA A 58 1.41 16.03 21.08
N ILE A 59 0.23 15.99 20.47
CA ILE A 59 0.08 15.64 19.05
C ILE A 59 0.84 16.64 18.16
N ALA A 60 0.69 17.95 18.43
CA ALA A 60 1.40 18.98 17.69
C ALA A 60 2.92 18.83 17.78
N LEU A 61 3.46 18.50 18.97
CA LEU A 61 4.89 18.22 19.15
C LEU A 61 5.34 16.99 18.35
N VAL A 62 4.54 15.92 18.31
CA VAL A 62 4.85 14.72 17.50
C VAL A 62 4.85 15.06 16.01
N VAL A 63 3.85 15.78 15.52
CA VAL A 63 3.75 16.19 14.11
C VAL A 63 4.91 17.12 13.73
N LEU A 64 5.23 18.11 14.55
CA LEU A 64 6.37 19.01 14.30
C LEU A 64 7.71 18.29 14.36
N GLY A 65 7.87 17.34 15.28
CA GLY A 65 9.05 16.48 15.35
C GLY A 65 9.21 15.64 14.09
N TYR A 66 8.12 15.03 13.60
CA TYR A 66 8.09 14.28 12.35
C TYR A 66 8.43 15.18 11.15
N LEU A 67 7.77 16.33 10.99
CA LEU A 67 8.03 17.27 9.89
C LEU A 67 9.46 17.83 9.93
N GLY A 68 9.99 18.07 11.14
CA GLY A 68 11.39 18.49 11.31
C GLY A 68 12.36 17.41 10.86
N TYR A 69 12.17 16.17 11.28
CA TYR A 69 12.98 15.04 10.84
C TYR A 69 12.89 14.84 9.32
N ASP A 70 11.67 14.84 8.78
CA ASP A 70 11.40 14.63 7.36
C ASP A 70 12.10 15.71 6.50
N LYS A 71 11.93 16.99 6.86
CA LYS A 71 12.45 18.11 6.06
C LYS A 71 13.95 18.33 6.19
N PHE A 72 14.53 18.13 7.37
CA PHE A 72 15.93 18.48 7.64
C PHE A 72 16.89 17.29 7.62
N ILE A 73 16.39 16.05 7.68
CA ILE A 73 17.23 14.84 7.70
C ILE A 73 16.85 13.91 6.55
N ALA A 74 15.60 13.43 6.51
CA ALA A 74 15.20 12.40 5.55
C ALA A 74 15.22 12.89 4.10
N GLU A 75 14.61 14.03 3.78
CA GLU A 75 14.59 14.60 2.43
C GLU A 75 16.01 14.90 1.88
N PRO A 76 16.90 15.59 2.62
CA PRO A 76 18.27 15.83 2.16
C PRO A 76 19.04 14.53 1.90
N GLN A 77 18.97 13.57 2.82
CA GLN A 77 19.64 12.28 2.69
C GLN A 77 19.11 11.50 1.48
N GLN A 78 17.79 11.49 1.26
CA GLN A 78 17.17 10.88 0.09
C GLN A 78 17.66 11.51 -1.21
N LYS A 79 17.77 12.85 -1.25
CA LYS A 79 18.24 13.57 -2.44
C LYS A 79 19.71 13.29 -2.74
N GLU A 80 20.54 13.23 -1.72
CA GLU A 80 21.95 12.86 -1.84
C GLU A 80 22.10 11.42 -2.35
N ALA A 81 21.39 10.47 -1.73
CA ALA A 81 21.37 9.07 -2.16
C ALA A 81 20.92 8.89 -3.61
N MET A 82 19.90 9.64 -4.05
CA MET A 82 19.45 9.65 -5.46
C MET A 82 20.52 10.20 -6.41
N ASN A 83 21.23 11.26 -6.01
CA ASN A 83 22.30 11.83 -6.84
C ASN A 83 23.46 10.85 -6.97
N ASP A 84 23.85 10.20 -5.89
CA ASP A 84 24.95 9.23 -5.89
C ASP A 84 24.58 7.95 -6.67
N MET A 85 23.32 7.51 -6.60
CA MET A 85 22.81 6.36 -7.36
C MET A 85 22.77 6.62 -8.88
N TYR A 86 22.72 7.88 -9.31
CA TYR A 86 22.44 8.23 -10.71
C TYR A 86 23.33 7.49 -11.72
N GLN A 87 24.64 7.39 -11.44
CA GLN A 87 25.58 6.72 -12.33
C GLN A 87 25.36 5.19 -12.36
N ALA A 88 25.14 4.56 -11.21
CA ALA A 88 24.80 3.15 -11.13
C ALA A 88 23.51 2.81 -11.88
N LYS A 89 22.49 3.67 -11.77
CA LYS A 89 21.22 3.52 -12.51
C LYS A 89 21.44 3.62 -14.00
N LYS A 90 22.28 4.55 -14.46
CA LYS A 90 22.66 4.67 -15.87
C LYS A 90 23.34 3.40 -16.39
N TYR A 91 24.30 2.84 -15.64
CA TYR A 91 24.92 1.56 -16.02
C TYR A 91 23.89 0.42 -16.13
N PHE A 92 22.94 0.35 -15.19
CA PHE A 92 21.86 -0.65 -15.23
C PHE A 92 20.97 -0.48 -16.48
N GLU A 93 20.58 0.74 -16.80
CA GLU A 93 19.75 1.06 -17.97
C GLU A 93 20.50 0.73 -19.27
N GLU A 94 21.79 1.05 -19.36
CA GLU A 94 22.64 0.67 -20.49
C GLU A 94 22.78 -0.85 -20.61
N ALA A 95 22.97 -1.56 -19.48
CA ALA A 95 23.03 -3.02 -19.45
C ALA A 95 21.76 -3.67 -20.01
N THR A 96 20.60 -3.09 -19.70
CA THR A 96 19.28 -3.55 -20.16
C THR A 96 19.09 -3.34 -21.67
N ASN A 97 19.69 -2.31 -22.25
CA ASN A 97 19.55 -1.95 -23.67
C ASN A 97 20.58 -2.64 -24.60
N GLY A 98 21.69 -3.13 -24.07
CA GLY A 98 22.57 -4.10 -24.74
C GLY A 98 23.95 -3.61 -25.22
N VAL A 99 24.81 -4.62 -25.43
CA VAL A 99 26.28 -4.67 -25.57
C VAL A 99 27.02 -4.52 -24.22
N ALA A 100 27.74 -5.58 -23.83
CA ALA A 100 28.50 -5.71 -22.57
C ALA A 100 27.68 -5.67 -21.26
N SER A 101 26.45 -6.22 -21.29
CA SER A 101 25.50 -6.21 -20.16
C SER A 101 26.10 -6.70 -18.83
N ASP A 102 26.87 -7.79 -18.80
CA ASP A 102 27.44 -8.31 -17.55
C ASP A 102 28.40 -7.31 -16.87
N SER A 103 29.23 -6.64 -17.68
CA SER A 103 30.16 -5.62 -17.17
C SER A 103 29.39 -4.41 -16.63
N LEU A 104 28.35 -3.97 -17.35
CA LEU A 104 27.50 -2.86 -16.95
C LEU A 104 26.66 -3.18 -15.70
N TYR A 105 26.15 -4.41 -15.56
CA TYR A 105 25.51 -4.84 -14.31
C TYR A 105 26.49 -4.88 -13.15
N THR A 106 27.73 -5.32 -13.38
CA THR A 106 28.78 -5.31 -12.36
C THR A 106 29.13 -3.88 -11.92
N MET A 107 29.20 -2.94 -12.87
CA MET A 107 29.41 -1.51 -12.59
C MET A 107 28.18 -0.87 -11.91
N ALA A 108 26.96 -1.29 -12.26
CA ALA A 108 25.77 -0.86 -11.56
C ALA A 108 25.80 -1.31 -10.09
N LEU A 109 26.27 -2.53 -9.81
CA LEU A 109 26.35 -3.06 -8.45
C LEU A 109 27.47 -2.41 -7.62
N ASN A 110 28.69 -2.38 -8.15
CA ASN A 110 29.90 -2.04 -7.41
C ASN A 110 30.38 -0.59 -7.63
N GLY A 111 29.75 0.14 -8.55
CA GLY A 111 30.17 1.47 -8.94
C GLY A 111 31.26 1.45 -10.01
N GLY A 112 31.64 2.66 -10.43
CA GLY A 112 32.59 2.89 -11.51
C GLY A 112 33.00 4.35 -11.56
N GLU A 113 34.20 4.64 -12.05
CA GLU A 113 34.70 6.03 -12.24
C GLU A 113 34.69 6.87 -10.95
N GLY A 114 34.89 6.23 -9.79
CA GLY A 114 34.86 6.89 -8.48
C GLY A 114 33.44 7.26 -8.00
N LYS A 115 32.39 6.69 -8.60
CA LYS A 115 30.99 6.81 -8.18
C LYS A 115 30.49 5.53 -7.53
N TYR A 116 29.52 5.70 -6.63
CA TYR A 116 28.86 4.60 -5.91
C TYR A 116 28.09 3.67 -6.85
N GLY A 117 28.11 2.39 -6.48
CA GLY A 117 27.22 1.36 -7.00
C GLY A 117 25.97 1.21 -6.15
N MET A 118 25.03 0.37 -6.60
CA MET A 118 23.82 0.06 -5.84
C MET A 118 24.13 -0.49 -4.44
N LEU A 119 25.19 -1.28 -4.29
CA LEU A 119 25.59 -1.85 -3.00
C LEU A 119 26.03 -0.75 -2.01
N ASP A 120 26.80 0.23 -2.50
CA ASP A 120 27.20 1.38 -1.69
C ASP A 120 25.99 2.21 -1.27
N ILE A 121 25.01 2.40 -2.17
CA ILE A 121 23.78 3.14 -1.83
C ILE A 121 22.97 2.43 -0.75
N ILE A 122 22.89 1.10 -0.80
CA ILE A 122 22.19 0.29 0.21
C ILE A 122 22.87 0.42 1.57
N ASP A 123 24.20 0.34 1.61
CA ASP A 123 25.01 0.40 2.84
C ASP A 123 25.02 1.80 3.46
N GLN A 124 25.29 2.83 2.66
CA GLN A 124 25.49 4.21 3.13
C GLN A 124 24.18 4.95 3.41
N TYR A 125 23.11 4.63 2.67
CA TYR A 125 21.81 5.31 2.77
C TYR A 125 20.69 4.41 3.27
N GLY A 126 21.03 3.39 4.06
CA GLY A 126 20.08 2.44 4.64
C GLY A 126 18.84 3.12 5.27
N GLY A 127 17.65 2.57 4.99
CA GLY A 127 16.38 3.10 5.48
C GLY A 127 15.76 4.22 4.64
N THR A 128 16.48 4.74 3.64
CA THR A 128 15.91 5.71 2.69
C THR A 128 15.15 5.02 1.56
N PRO A 129 14.16 5.68 0.92
CA PRO A 129 13.53 5.19 -0.30
C PRO A 129 14.54 4.89 -1.43
N ALA A 130 15.67 5.61 -1.45
CA ALA A 130 16.78 5.35 -2.35
C ALA A 130 17.45 4.00 -2.10
N ALA A 131 17.83 3.69 -0.86
CA ALA A 131 18.37 2.37 -0.55
C ALA A 131 17.37 1.25 -0.86
N ASN A 132 16.07 1.47 -0.64
CA ASN A 132 15.04 0.52 -1.07
C ASN A 132 15.05 0.34 -2.61
N LEU A 133 15.09 1.42 -3.39
CA LEU A 133 15.19 1.32 -4.84
C LEU A 133 16.51 0.68 -5.32
N ALA A 134 17.62 0.93 -4.62
CA ALA A 134 18.90 0.27 -4.89
C ALA A 134 18.81 -1.25 -4.68
N ASN A 135 18.08 -1.73 -3.66
CA ASN A 135 17.83 -3.17 -3.47
C ASN A 135 17.13 -3.79 -4.70
N TYR A 136 16.14 -3.09 -5.28
CA TYR A 136 15.51 -3.54 -6.52
C TYR A 136 16.51 -3.67 -7.67
N TYR A 137 17.26 -2.61 -7.95
CA TYR A 137 18.24 -2.62 -9.04
C TYR A 137 19.36 -3.64 -8.82
N ALA A 138 19.87 -3.77 -7.59
CA ALA A 138 20.87 -4.75 -7.24
C ALA A 138 20.35 -6.17 -7.46
N GLY A 139 19.15 -6.47 -6.96
CA GLY A 139 18.52 -7.77 -7.12
C GLY A 139 18.29 -8.14 -8.59
N MET A 140 17.81 -7.19 -9.41
CA MET A 140 17.66 -7.40 -10.85
C MET A 140 19.00 -7.55 -11.56
N ALA A 141 20.05 -6.82 -11.15
CA ALA A 141 21.38 -6.96 -11.74
C ALA A 141 21.97 -8.34 -11.44
N TYR A 142 21.87 -8.81 -10.19
CA TYR A 142 22.29 -10.16 -9.81
C TYR A 142 21.51 -11.25 -10.56
N LEU A 143 20.20 -11.07 -10.75
CA LEU A 143 19.39 -12.00 -11.54
C LEU A 143 19.92 -12.15 -12.97
N ASN A 144 20.29 -11.04 -13.61
CA ASN A 144 20.87 -11.03 -14.96
C ASN A 144 22.29 -11.60 -14.99
N LEU A 145 23.07 -11.39 -13.92
CA LEU A 145 24.39 -11.99 -13.73
C LEU A 145 24.34 -13.47 -13.32
N LYS A 146 23.15 -14.04 -13.19
CA LYS A 146 22.91 -15.44 -12.77
C LYS A 146 23.37 -15.76 -11.35
N ASP A 147 23.52 -14.74 -10.52
CA ASP A 147 23.74 -14.89 -9.09
C ASP A 147 22.38 -14.88 -8.38
N TYR A 148 21.72 -16.05 -8.43
CA TYR A 148 20.34 -16.17 -8.01
C TYR A 148 20.17 -16.01 -6.49
N GLN A 149 21.15 -16.42 -5.68
CA GLN A 149 21.11 -16.23 -4.23
C GLN A 149 21.12 -14.75 -3.85
N ASN A 150 22.00 -13.95 -4.47
CA ASN A 150 22.02 -12.52 -4.22
C ASN A 150 20.77 -11.85 -4.82
N ALA A 151 20.27 -12.31 -5.98
CA ALA A 151 19.01 -11.82 -6.53
C ALA A 151 17.85 -11.97 -5.53
N VAL A 152 17.68 -13.16 -4.93
CA VAL A 152 16.65 -13.41 -3.90
C VAL A 152 16.85 -12.49 -2.70
N THR A 153 18.09 -12.32 -2.24
CA THR A 153 18.42 -11.49 -1.06
C THR A 153 18.02 -10.04 -1.28
N TYR A 154 18.49 -9.42 -2.36
CA TYR A 154 18.26 -7.99 -2.61
C TYR A 154 16.83 -7.70 -3.06
N LEU A 155 16.22 -8.53 -3.92
CA LEU A 155 14.80 -8.36 -4.27
C LEU A 155 13.88 -8.60 -3.07
N GLY A 156 14.25 -9.50 -2.15
CA GLY A 156 13.50 -9.76 -0.92
C GLY A 156 13.50 -8.59 0.07
N ASN A 157 14.56 -7.77 0.05
CA ASN A 157 14.65 -6.54 0.84
C ASN A 157 13.93 -5.34 0.20
N PHE A 158 13.51 -5.46 -1.06
CA PHE A 158 12.74 -4.42 -1.74
C PHE A 158 11.25 -4.52 -1.43
N SER A 159 10.64 -3.37 -1.18
CA SER A 159 9.19 -3.23 -1.06
C SER A 159 8.70 -2.03 -1.85
N SER A 160 7.50 -2.12 -2.42
CA SER A 160 6.88 -1.01 -3.13
C SER A 160 5.37 -1.20 -3.25
N ASP A 161 4.65 -0.11 -3.09
CA ASP A 161 3.22 -0.01 -3.38
C ASP A 161 2.95 0.31 -4.87
N ASP A 162 4.00 0.49 -5.66
CA ASP A 162 3.89 0.67 -7.11
C ASP A 162 3.28 -0.57 -7.76
N LYS A 163 2.35 -0.32 -8.69
CA LYS A 163 1.54 -1.36 -9.33
C LYS A 163 2.36 -2.35 -10.14
N MET A 164 3.57 -1.99 -10.55
CA MET A 164 4.41 -2.78 -11.45
C MET A 164 5.66 -3.29 -10.75
N LEU A 165 6.41 -2.41 -10.07
CA LEU A 165 7.69 -2.79 -9.44
C LEU A 165 7.53 -3.87 -8.38
N GLY A 166 6.47 -3.80 -7.56
CA GLY A 166 6.20 -4.78 -6.52
C GLY A 166 5.98 -6.20 -7.06
N PRO A 167 5.04 -6.41 -8.01
CA PRO A 167 4.90 -7.67 -8.74
C PRO A 167 6.18 -8.11 -9.44
N ILE A 168 6.89 -7.18 -10.11
CA ILE A 168 8.10 -7.50 -10.87
C ILE A 168 9.20 -8.06 -9.97
N ALA A 169 9.44 -7.45 -8.81
CA ALA A 169 10.43 -7.93 -7.86
C ALA A 169 10.10 -9.33 -7.33
N LYS A 170 8.84 -9.57 -6.94
CA LYS A 170 8.38 -10.91 -6.50
C LYS A 170 8.51 -11.95 -7.61
N GLY A 171 8.19 -11.56 -8.83
CA GLY A 171 8.38 -12.39 -10.02
C GLY A 171 9.84 -12.71 -10.30
N GLY A 172 10.74 -11.73 -10.15
CA GLY A 172 12.18 -11.91 -10.28
C GLY A 172 12.76 -12.86 -9.22
N ILE A 173 12.23 -12.84 -7.99
CA ILE A 173 12.55 -13.84 -6.97
C ILE A 173 12.06 -15.23 -7.40
N GLY A 174 10.84 -15.32 -7.94
CA GLY A 174 10.32 -16.56 -8.52
C GLY A 174 11.21 -17.09 -9.66
N ASP A 175 11.66 -16.21 -10.55
CA ASP A 175 12.60 -16.55 -11.63
C ASP A 175 13.93 -17.07 -11.07
N ALA A 176 14.48 -16.43 -10.03
CA ALA A 176 15.68 -16.90 -9.36
C ALA A 176 15.50 -18.31 -8.77
N PHE A 177 14.38 -18.57 -8.09
CA PHE A 177 14.09 -19.90 -7.53
C PHE A 177 13.91 -20.98 -8.60
N VAL A 178 13.32 -20.66 -9.77
CA VAL A 178 13.29 -21.60 -10.91
C VAL A 178 14.71 -21.98 -11.33
N GLN A 179 15.61 -21.01 -11.44
CA GLN A 179 17.00 -21.27 -11.84
C GLN A 179 17.81 -22.02 -10.78
N LEU A 180 17.37 -21.95 -9.53
CA LEU A 180 17.91 -22.75 -8.42
C LEU A 180 17.26 -24.14 -8.28
N GLU A 181 16.38 -24.52 -9.22
CA GLU A 181 15.61 -25.77 -9.19
C GLU A 181 14.68 -25.90 -7.95
N GLN A 182 14.37 -24.78 -7.31
CA GLN A 182 13.48 -24.66 -6.14
C GLN A 182 12.07 -24.31 -6.61
N LEU A 183 11.44 -25.24 -7.34
CA LEU A 183 10.15 -25.02 -7.97
C LEU A 183 8.99 -24.70 -7.00
N PRO A 184 8.88 -25.32 -5.80
CA PRO A 184 7.84 -24.96 -4.83
C PRO A 184 7.92 -23.50 -4.38
N GLU A 185 9.12 -23.01 -4.07
CA GLU A 185 9.38 -21.63 -3.68
C GLU A 185 9.11 -20.67 -4.85
N ALA A 186 9.51 -21.05 -6.06
CA ALA A 186 9.21 -20.29 -7.26
C ALA A 186 7.69 -20.09 -7.46
N LEU A 187 6.91 -21.16 -7.30
CA LEU A 187 5.45 -21.10 -7.41
C LEU A 187 4.87 -20.13 -6.37
N GLU A 188 5.31 -20.23 -5.11
CA GLU A 188 4.87 -19.32 -4.05
C GLU A 188 5.14 -17.85 -4.40
N TYR A 189 6.33 -17.55 -4.93
CA TYR A 189 6.69 -16.19 -5.30
C TYR A 189 5.96 -15.67 -6.54
N TYR A 190 5.66 -16.51 -7.53
CA TYR A 190 4.79 -16.12 -8.63
C TYR A 190 3.35 -15.85 -8.17
N GLU A 191 2.84 -16.63 -7.23
CA GLU A 191 1.56 -16.33 -6.61
C GLU A 191 1.56 -15.00 -5.87
N LYS A 192 2.60 -14.74 -5.07
CA LYS A 192 2.77 -13.44 -4.43
C LYS A 192 2.85 -12.33 -5.47
N ALA A 193 3.48 -12.54 -6.62
CA ALA A 193 3.62 -11.56 -7.69
C ALA A 193 2.26 -11.18 -8.31
N PHE A 194 1.48 -12.16 -8.79
CA PHE A 194 0.18 -11.86 -9.42
C PHE A 194 -0.90 -11.43 -8.41
N LYS A 195 -0.73 -11.73 -7.11
CA LYS A 195 -1.62 -11.26 -6.02
C LYS A 195 -1.22 -9.88 -5.49
N ALA A 196 0.01 -9.43 -5.69
CA ALA A 196 0.51 -8.17 -5.11
C ALA A 196 -0.23 -6.94 -5.67
N ASN A 197 -0.48 -6.91 -6.97
CA ASN A 197 -1.25 -5.86 -7.61
C ASN A 197 -1.88 -6.41 -8.89
N ILE A 198 -3.21 -6.41 -8.98
CA ILE A 198 -3.92 -6.93 -10.16
C ILE A 198 -3.86 -5.87 -11.27
N ASN A 199 -3.25 -6.21 -12.40
CA ASN A 199 -3.13 -5.37 -13.59
C ASN A 199 -2.92 -6.17 -14.88
N GLU A 200 -3.21 -5.55 -16.01
CA GLU A 200 -3.22 -6.15 -17.35
C GLU A 200 -1.85 -6.65 -17.86
N PHE A 201 -0.75 -6.30 -17.19
CA PHE A 201 0.60 -6.66 -17.64
C PHE A 201 1.22 -7.76 -16.78
N THR A 202 1.46 -7.46 -15.49
CA THR A 202 2.18 -8.39 -14.60
C THR A 202 1.32 -9.57 -14.16
N THR A 203 0.00 -9.40 -14.03
CA THR A 203 -0.88 -10.47 -13.57
C THR A 203 -0.94 -11.65 -14.54
N PRO A 204 -1.28 -11.48 -15.84
CA PRO A 204 -1.26 -12.58 -16.79
C PRO A 204 0.14 -13.18 -16.97
N MET A 205 1.19 -12.35 -16.98
CA MET A 205 2.59 -12.80 -17.07
C MET A 205 2.95 -13.78 -15.94
N TYR A 206 2.67 -13.42 -14.68
CA TYR A 206 3.00 -14.27 -13.52
C TYR A 206 2.02 -15.41 -13.30
N LEU A 207 0.76 -15.29 -13.72
CA LEU A 207 -0.17 -16.44 -13.79
C LEU A 207 0.37 -17.50 -14.75
N LEU A 208 0.88 -17.11 -15.92
CA LEU A 208 1.40 -18.07 -16.90
C LEU A 208 2.67 -18.77 -16.38
N LYS A 209 3.57 -18.02 -15.74
CA LYS A 209 4.77 -18.58 -15.09
C LYS A 209 4.38 -19.55 -13.95
N ALA A 210 3.44 -19.17 -13.09
CA ALA A 210 2.91 -20.03 -12.03
C ALA A 210 2.28 -21.31 -12.60
N ALA A 211 1.48 -21.21 -13.67
CA ALA A 211 0.87 -22.37 -14.32
C ALA A 211 1.91 -23.36 -14.83
N ARG A 212 2.98 -22.89 -15.47
CA ARG A 212 4.07 -23.76 -15.95
C ARG A 212 4.77 -24.47 -14.81
N VAL A 213 5.14 -23.74 -13.75
CA VAL A 213 5.78 -24.35 -12.58
C VAL A 213 4.85 -25.35 -11.89
N ALA A 214 3.55 -25.03 -11.78
CA ALA A 214 2.56 -25.94 -11.22
C ALA A 214 2.42 -27.23 -12.06
N ILE A 215 2.48 -27.15 -13.40
CA ILE A 215 2.53 -28.34 -14.28
C ILE A 215 3.78 -29.17 -14.00
N ASP A 216 4.94 -28.54 -13.89
CA ASP A 216 6.21 -29.24 -13.65
C ASP A 216 6.24 -29.92 -12.27
N LEU A 217 5.54 -29.35 -11.29
CA LEU A 217 5.32 -29.95 -9.96
C LEU A 217 4.21 -31.03 -9.95
N GLY A 218 3.50 -31.24 -11.06
CA GLY A 218 2.34 -32.14 -11.13
C GLY A 218 1.07 -31.60 -10.46
N GLU A 219 1.05 -30.32 -10.07
CA GLU A 219 -0.09 -29.62 -9.48
C GLU A 219 -1.08 -29.15 -10.57
N ASN A 220 -1.51 -30.07 -11.42
CA ASN A 220 -2.31 -29.80 -12.62
C ASN A 220 -3.62 -29.04 -12.33
N SER A 221 -4.27 -29.30 -11.19
CA SER A 221 -5.49 -28.58 -10.80
C SER A 221 -5.23 -27.08 -10.59
N LYS A 222 -4.13 -26.72 -9.92
CA LYS A 222 -3.77 -25.30 -9.72
C LYS A 222 -3.36 -24.65 -11.03
N ALA A 223 -2.61 -25.37 -11.86
CA ALA A 223 -2.25 -24.90 -13.19
C ALA A 223 -3.48 -24.54 -14.02
N LEU A 224 -4.50 -25.41 -14.01
CA LEU A 224 -5.76 -25.18 -14.70
C LEU A 224 -6.47 -23.92 -14.18
N ASP A 225 -6.51 -23.72 -12.86
CA ASP A 225 -7.11 -22.52 -12.26
C ASP A 225 -6.41 -21.24 -12.72
N TYR A 226 -5.07 -21.20 -12.71
CA TYR A 226 -4.32 -20.02 -13.17
C TYR A 226 -4.54 -19.74 -14.66
N LEU A 227 -4.53 -20.79 -15.49
CA LEU A 227 -4.76 -20.68 -16.94
C LEU A 227 -6.17 -20.17 -17.25
N ASN A 228 -7.18 -20.69 -16.55
CA ASN A 228 -8.56 -20.23 -16.70
C ASN A 228 -8.70 -18.75 -16.33
N ARG A 229 -8.01 -18.29 -15.27
CA ARG A 229 -7.98 -16.86 -14.92
C ARG A 229 -7.39 -16.01 -16.04
N ILE A 230 -6.30 -16.42 -16.68
CA ILE A 230 -5.77 -15.69 -17.84
C ILE A 230 -6.81 -15.61 -18.95
N LYS A 231 -7.49 -16.73 -19.25
CA LYS A 231 -8.51 -16.79 -20.30
C LYS A 231 -9.73 -15.91 -20.02
N SER A 232 -10.20 -15.87 -18.77
CA SER A 232 -11.40 -15.13 -18.39
C SER A 232 -11.15 -13.66 -18.08
N GLU A 233 -10.05 -13.35 -17.40
CA GLU A 233 -9.74 -12.00 -16.90
C GLU A 233 -8.84 -11.21 -17.87
N PHE A 234 -7.96 -11.89 -18.63
CA PHE A 234 -6.87 -11.26 -19.40
C PHE A 234 -6.81 -11.73 -20.85
N SER A 235 -7.95 -11.89 -21.51
CA SER A 235 -8.05 -12.47 -22.87
C SER A 235 -7.33 -11.69 -23.98
N SER A 236 -7.03 -10.40 -23.75
CA SER A 236 -6.27 -9.53 -24.66
C SER A 236 -4.75 -9.57 -24.43
N SER A 237 -4.29 -10.25 -23.37
CA SER A 237 -2.86 -10.34 -23.02
C SER A 237 -2.08 -11.17 -24.03
N THR A 238 -0.75 -11.00 -24.07
CA THR A 238 0.12 -11.82 -24.92
C THR A 238 0.10 -13.28 -24.46
N GLU A 239 -0.02 -13.48 -23.15
CA GLU A 239 -0.06 -14.79 -22.50
C GLU A 239 -1.28 -15.62 -22.89
N ALA A 240 -2.44 -14.99 -23.13
CA ALA A 240 -3.67 -15.66 -23.53
C ALA A 240 -3.51 -16.54 -24.78
N THR A 241 -2.60 -16.17 -25.69
CA THR A 241 -2.32 -16.95 -26.91
C THR A 241 -1.81 -18.37 -26.66
N GLN A 242 -1.24 -18.63 -25.48
CA GLN A 242 -0.67 -19.93 -25.11
C GLN A 242 -1.60 -20.76 -24.20
N VAL A 243 -2.65 -20.15 -23.67
CA VAL A 243 -3.47 -20.72 -22.61
C VAL A 243 -4.23 -21.96 -23.07
N ASP A 244 -4.87 -21.92 -24.25
CA ASP A 244 -5.69 -23.05 -24.73
C ASP A 244 -4.87 -24.33 -24.92
N VAL A 245 -3.63 -24.21 -25.41
CA VAL A 245 -2.72 -25.35 -25.59
C VAL A 245 -2.31 -25.92 -24.24
N LEU A 246 -2.01 -25.05 -23.26
CA LEU A 246 -1.64 -25.49 -21.91
C LEU A 246 -2.82 -26.11 -21.16
N ILE A 247 -4.03 -25.58 -21.30
CA ILE A 247 -5.25 -26.17 -20.73
C ILE A 247 -5.43 -27.59 -21.27
N GLY A 248 -5.38 -27.78 -22.59
CA GLY A 248 -5.52 -29.12 -23.17
C GLY A 248 -4.46 -30.11 -22.69
N LYS A 249 -3.21 -29.67 -22.48
CA LYS A 249 -2.14 -30.49 -21.89
C LYS A 249 -2.45 -30.88 -20.44
N VAL A 250 -2.90 -29.92 -19.64
CA VAL A 250 -3.22 -30.11 -18.22
C VAL A 250 -4.41 -31.05 -18.06
N GLU A 251 -5.49 -30.82 -18.80
CA GLU A 251 -6.70 -31.65 -18.77
C GLU A 251 -6.44 -33.10 -19.19
N ALA A 252 -5.55 -33.33 -20.16
CA ALA A 252 -5.15 -34.68 -20.55
C ALA A 252 -4.35 -35.42 -19.46
N SER A 253 -3.87 -34.70 -18.44
CA SER A 253 -3.01 -35.20 -17.36
C SER A 253 -3.71 -35.18 -15.98
N LEU A 254 -5.02 -34.88 -15.94
CA LEU A 254 -5.88 -34.96 -14.76
C LEU A 254 -6.66 -36.27 -14.73
#